data_AF-A0AAC9N0P9-F1
#
_entry.id   AF-A0AAC9N0P9-F1
#
_cell.length_a   1.000
_cell.length_b   1.000
_cell.length_c   1.000
_cell.angle_alpha   90.00
_cell.angle_beta   90.00
_cell.angle_gamma   90.00
#
_symmetry.space_group_name_H-M   'P 1'
#
loop_
_entity.id
_entity.type
_entity.pdbx_description
1 polymer ?
#
loop_
_entity_poly.entity_id
_entity_poly.type
_entity_poly.pdbx_seq_one_letter_code
_entity_poly.pdbx_strand_id
1 'polypeptide(L)'
;MFETTDESIRFDFDDSRRLRIAMVDGLLPIAAWLHTDVQANLAGLESFGTLLTTAKAGGHTINGNGCAVRFEHGEVVLESLYDRWEPLRFSEDLLVAILTGLRAFLRDSAADPRLARAANFPEPTRMVTTHGRDDGSTVLIDHTYFPQAWSPMQVQVAADAAWASDDFLFDEVTGVWSGTHEGLEFAGYYDPKTGVPQMYFPVVAP
;
A
#
# COMPACT_ATOMS: atom_id res chain seq x y z
N MET A 1 18.99 8.91 -6.56
CA MET A 1 18.32 10.11 -6.00
C MET A 1 17.54 10.73 -7.14
N PHE A 2 16.21 10.56 -7.15
CA PHE A 2 15.34 11.23 -8.11
C PHE A 2 14.85 12.51 -7.42
N GLU A 3 15.20 13.67 -7.96
CA GLU A 3 14.72 14.98 -7.50
C GLU A 3 13.83 15.57 -8.59
N THR A 4 12.52 15.44 -8.42
CA THR A 4 11.53 16.31 -9.06
C THR A 4 11.42 17.55 -8.18
N THR A 5 11.95 18.66 -8.67
CA THR A 5 12.04 19.94 -7.94
C THR A 5 10.66 20.39 -7.48
N ASP A 6 10.48 20.54 -6.16
CA ASP A 6 9.27 20.87 -5.37
C ASP A 6 8.26 19.74 -5.08
N GLU A 7 8.44 18.54 -5.63
CA GLU A 7 7.60 17.35 -5.36
C GLU A 7 8.50 16.15 -5.03
N SER A 8 9.34 16.27 -4.00
CA SER A 8 10.31 15.22 -3.69
C SER A 8 9.60 14.00 -3.08
N ILE A 9 9.51 12.91 -3.85
CA ILE A 9 9.27 11.57 -3.32
C ILE A 9 10.60 10.84 -3.13
N ARG A 10 10.80 10.26 -1.95
CA ARG A 10 11.98 9.45 -1.65
C ARG A 10 11.57 8.07 -1.18
N PHE A 11 12.17 7.05 -1.78
CA PHE A 11 12.06 5.66 -1.38
C PHE A 11 13.34 5.23 -0.65
N ASP A 12 13.18 4.49 0.44
CA ASP A 12 14.26 3.86 1.18
C ASP A 12 13.76 2.56 1.84
N PHE A 13 14.66 1.82 2.48
CA PHE A 13 14.31 0.74 3.39
C PHE A 13 14.78 1.08 4.81
N ASP A 14 13.99 0.73 5.82
CA ASP A 14 14.45 0.82 7.21
C ASP A 14 15.33 -0.38 7.60
N ASP A 15 15.78 -0.42 8.86
CA ASP A 15 16.60 -1.51 9.38
C ASP A 15 15.88 -2.87 9.37
N SER A 16 14.54 -2.85 9.43
CA SER A 16 13.65 -4.01 9.26
C SER A 16 13.34 -4.32 7.79
N ARG A 17 13.97 -3.62 6.84
CA ARG A 17 13.86 -3.81 5.39
C ARG A 17 12.47 -3.52 4.83
N ARG A 18 11.71 -2.68 5.52
CA ARG A 18 10.37 -2.25 5.14
C ARG A 18 10.47 -1.00 4.28
N LEU A 19 9.62 -0.90 3.25
CA LEU A 19 9.63 0.27 2.36
C LEU A 19 9.25 1.53 3.13
N ARG A 20 10.11 2.54 3.06
CA ARG A 20 9.92 3.87 3.59
C ARG A 20 9.70 4.85 2.45
N ILE A 21 8.68 5.67 2.61
CA ILE A 21 8.27 6.65 1.61
C ILE A 21 8.20 7.99 2.32
N ALA A 22 9.03 8.93 1.87
CA ALA A 22 8.95 10.32 2.32
C ALA A 22 8.37 11.17 1.19
N MET A 23 7.39 12.00 1.52
CA MET A 23 6.75 12.96 0.62
C MET A 23 6.45 14.26 1.38
N VAL A 24 6.23 15.33 0.63
CA VAL A 24 5.74 16.60 1.19
C VAL A 24 4.31 16.44 1.73
N ASP A 25 3.93 17.23 2.74
CA ASP A 25 2.68 17.07 3.51
C ASP A 25 1.42 16.90 2.64
N GLY A 26 1.28 17.70 1.57
CA GLY A 26 0.12 17.64 0.67
C GLY A 26 0.00 16.34 -0.14
N LEU A 27 1.08 15.55 -0.21
CA LEU A 27 1.14 14.29 -0.94
C LEU A 27 1.31 13.07 -0.03
N LEU A 28 1.24 13.22 1.30
CA LEU A 28 1.27 12.09 2.23
C LEU A 28 0.20 11.01 1.95
N PRO A 29 -1.01 11.32 1.45
CA PRO A 29 -1.95 10.29 1.01
C PRO A 29 -1.42 9.34 -0.07
N ILE A 30 -0.54 9.83 -0.95
CA ILE A 30 0.13 8.98 -1.95
C ILE A 30 1.11 8.03 -1.25
N ALA A 31 1.90 8.52 -0.29
CA ALA A 31 2.81 7.69 0.49
C ALA A 31 2.04 6.59 1.26
N ALA A 32 0.92 6.95 1.89
CA ALA A 32 0.00 6.02 2.53
C ALA A 32 -0.45 4.92 1.55
N TRP A 33 -1.02 5.30 0.41
CA TRP A 33 -1.48 4.37 -0.62
C TRP A 33 -0.39 3.45 -1.18
N LEU A 34 0.79 4.01 -1.48
CA LEU A 34 1.92 3.22 -1.97
C LEU A 34 2.36 2.18 -0.92
N HIS A 35 2.33 2.55 0.35
CA HIS A 35 2.66 1.66 1.45
C HIS A 35 1.60 0.58 1.65
N THR A 36 0.31 0.93 1.59
CA THR A 36 -0.78 0.02 1.97
C THR A 36 -1.28 -0.87 0.83
N ASP A 37 -1.35 -0.33 -0.39
CA ASP A 37 -2.03 -0.97 -1.53
C ASP A 37 -1.02 -1.43 -2.59
N VAL A 38 -0.03 -0.60 -2.91
CA VAL A 38 0.97 -0.94 -3.93
C VAL A 38 2.00 -1.92 -3.36
N GLN A 39 2.52 -1.62 -2.17
CA GLN A 39 3.47 -2.41 -1.38
C GLN A 39 4.83 -2.61 -2.09
N ALA A 40 5.81 -3.12 -1.35
CA ALA A 40 7.20 -3.24 -1.80
C ALA A 40 7.43 -4.53 -2.63
N ASN A 41 6.62 -4.81 -3.65
CA ASN A 41 6.75 -6.03 -4.43
C ASN A 41 6.78 -5.74 -5.93
N LEU A 42 7.86 -6.10 -6.63
CA LEU A 42 8.04 -5.78 -8.05
C LEU A 42 6.98 -6.44 -8.93
N ALA A 43 6.67 -7.73 -8.70
CA ALA A 43 5.65 -8.44 -9.46
C ALA A 43 4.24 -7.90 -9.18
N GLY A 44 3.97 -7.53 -7.92
CA GLY A 44 2.74 -6.88 -7.48
C GLY A 44 2.57 -5.51 -8.14
N LEU A 45 3.64 -4.70 -8.19
CA LEU A 45 3.64 -3.39 -8.85
C LEU A 45 3.38 -3.50 -10.36
N GLU A 46 3.97 -4.48 -11.05
CA GLU A 46 3.72 -4.70 -12.47
C GLU A 46 2.27 -5.15 -12.74
N SER A 47 1.74 -6.03 -11.89
CA SER A 47 0.34 -6.46 -11.94
C SER A 47 -0.62 -5.29 -11.69
N PHE A 48 -0.29 -4.45 -10.71
CA PHE A 48 -1.07 -3.28 -10.35
C PHE A 48 -1.04 -2.19 -11.43
N GLY A 49 0.09 -1.98 -12.12
CA GLY A 49 0.16 -1.08 -13.28
C GLY A 49 -0.75 -1.53 -14.44
N THR A 50 -0.86 -2.84 -14.65
CA THR A 50 -1.83 -3.42 -15.59
C THR A 50 -3.26 -3.15 -15.13
N LEU A 51 -3.53 -3.33 -13.84
CA LEU A 51 -4.84 -3.08 -13.24
C LEU A 51 -5.29 -1.61 -13.41
N LEU A 52 -4.39 -0.66 -13.16
CA LEU A 52 -4.64 0.78 -13.38
C LEU A 52 -5.02 1.08 -14.83
N THR A 53 -4.30 0.47 -15.79
CA THR A 53 -4.60 0.62 -17.22
C THR A 53 -5.98 0.08 -17.57
N THR A 54 -6.33 -1.11 -17.07
CA THR A 54 -7.65 -1.73 -17.24
C THR A 54 -8.75 -0.88 -16.61
N ALA A 55 -8.54 -0.41 -15.39
CA ALA A 55 -9.52 0.41 -14.68
C ALA A 55 -9.79 1.72 -15.42
N LYS A 56 -8.75 2.40 -15.90
CA LYS A 56 -8.89 3.62 -16.70
C LYS A 56 -9.69 3.36 -17.98
N ALA A 57 -9.32 2.32 -18.75
CA ALA A 57 -9.98 2.01 -20.02
C ALA A 57 -11.46 1.62 -19.85
N GLY A 58 -11.78 0.93 -18.75
CA GLY A 58 -13.15 0.48 -18.44
C GLY A 58 -13.98 1.46 -17.61
N GLY A 59 -13.40 2.58 -17.16
CA GLY A 59 -14.06 3.48 -16.21
C GLY A 59 -14.37 2.83 -14.86
N HIS A 60 -13.51 1.90 -14.42
CA HIS A 60 -13.67 1.19 -13.15
C HIS A 60 -12.96 1.91 -12.00
N THR A 61 -13.50 1.76 -10.80
CA THR A 61 -12.79 2.10 -9.56
C THR A 61 -11.98 0.89 -9.10
N ILE A 62 -10.75 1.11 -8.63
CA ILE A 62 -9.97 0.10 -7.93
C ILE A 62 -10.11 0.34 -6.44
N ASN A 63 -10.52 -0.67 -5.67
CA ASN A 63 -10.47 -0.66 -4.21
C ASN A 63 -9.32 -1.55 -3.77
N GLY A 64 -8.28 -0.96 -3.20
CA GLY A 64 -7.20 -1.71 -2.58
C GLY A 64 -7.42 -1.93 -1.08
N ASN A 65 -6.36 -2.31 -0.36
CA ASN A 65 -6.40 -2.50 1.08
C ASN A 65 -6.79 -1.24 1.86
N GLY A 66 -6.37 -0.07 1.36
CA GLY A 66 -6.48 1.20 2.07
C GLY A 66 -7.25 2.27 1.32
N CYS A 67 -7.14 2.26 0.00
CA CYS A 67 -7.61 3.37 -0.83
C CYS A 67 -8.46 2.91 -2.01
N ALA A 68 -9.37 3.78 -2.43
CA ALA A 68 -9.99 3.72 -3.74
C ALA A 68 -9.22 4.60 -4.73
N VAL A 69 -9.04 4.12 -5.96
CA VAL A 69 -8.40 4.83 -7.08
C VAL A 69 -9.39 4.94 -8.24
N ARG A 70 -9.58 6.17 -8.74
CA ARG A 70 -10.50 6.49 -9.83
C ARG A 70 -9.80 7.39 -10.85
N PHE A 71 -10.19 7.31 -12.11
CA PHE A 71 -9.71 8.21 -13.16
C PHE A 71 -10.86 9.10 -13.61
N GLU A 72 -10.72 10.42 -13.44
CA GLU A 72 -11.77 11.40 -13.75
C GLU A 72 -11.18 12.58 -14.50
N HIS A 73 -11.72 12.89 -15.68
CA HIS A 73 -11.34 14.10 -16.45
C HIS A 73 -9.82 14.31 -16.67
N GLY A 74 -9.05 13.22 -16.77
CA GLY A 74 -7.59 13.27 -16.93
C GLY A 74 -6.80 13.41 -15.63
N GLU A 75 -7.47 13.29 -14.48
CA GLU A 75 -6.88 13.25 -13.15
C GLU A 75 -7.06 11.87 -12.51
N VAL A 76 -6.19 11.58 -11.55
CA VAL A 76 -6.30 10.46 -10.62
C VAL A 76 -6.93 10.98 -9.34
N VAL A 77 -7.99 10.31 -8.90
CA VAL A 77 -8.63 10.56 -7.60
C VAL A 77 -8.28 9.40 -6.68
N LEU A 78 -7.63 9.72 -5.58
CA LEU A 78 -7.31 8.79 -4.51
C LEU A 78 -8.20 9.11 -3.31
N GLU A 79 -8.84 8.10 -2.73
CA GLU A 79 -9.73 8.27 -1.57
C GLU A 79 -9.40 7.25 -0.50
N SER A 80 -9.37 7.67 0.77
CA SER A 80 -9.23 6.74 1.90
C SER A 80 -10.52 5.93 2.05
N LEU A 81 -10.41 4.60 2.16
CA LEU A 81 -11.54 3.72 2.51
C LEU A 81 -11.92 3.79 4.01
N TYR A 82 -11.16 4.55 4.79
CA TYR A 82 -11.31 4.68 6.25
C TYR A 82 -11.48 6.12 6.71
N ASP A 83 -11.88 7.01 5.80
CA ASP A 83 -12.20 8.43 6.06
C ASP A 83 -11.07 9.18 6.79
N ARG A 84 -9.81 8.91 6.43
CA ARG A 84 -8.63 9.47 7.12
C ARG A 84 -8.24 10.84 6.61
N TRP A 85 -8.45 11.11 5.34
CA TRP A 85 -8.03 12.32 4.66
C TRP A 85 -8.97 12.60 3.46
N GLU A 86 -9.11 13.87 3.09
CA GLU A 86 -9.98 14.32 2.00
C GLU A 86 -9.50 13.81 0.64
N PRO A 87 -10.40 13.45 -0.30
CA PRO A 87 -10.02 12.96 -1.63
C PRO A 87 -8.91 13.78 -2.29
N LEU A 88 -7.79 13.12 -2.61
CA LEU A 88 -6.63 13.74 -3.23
C LEU A 88 -6.74 13.59 -4.75
N ARG A 89 -6.63 14.71 -5.46
CA ARG A 89 -6.60 14.77 -6.92
C ARG A 89 -5.20 15.14 -7.39
N PHE A 90 -4.69 14.40 -8.36
CA PHE A 90 -3.38 14.67 -8.96
C PHE A 90 -3.32 14.21 -10.42
N SER A 91 -2.29 14.68 -11.14
CA SER A 91 -2.14 14.38 -12.56
C SER A 91 -1.75 12.92 -12.80
N GLU A 92 -2.16 12.38 -13.94
CA GLU A 92 -1.70 11.08 -14.39
C GLU A 92 -0.18 11.04 -14.64
N ASP A 93 0.42 12.17 -15.05
CA ASP A 93 1.87 12.26 -15.23
C ASP A 93 2.62 12.04 -13.92
N LEU A 94 2.10 12.59 -12.81
CA LEU A 94 2.67 12.37 -11.48
C LEU A 94 2.51 10.89 -11.06
N LEU A 95 1.35 10.27 -11.31
CA LEU A 95 1.15 8.84 -11.08
C LEU A 95 2.22 8.00 -11.80
N VAL A 96 2.42 8.26 -13.09
CA VAL A 96 3.41 7.54 -13.91
C VAL A 96 4.83 7.75 -13.38
N ALA A 97 5.18 8.98 -13.01
CA ALA A 97 6.51 9.29 -12.46
C ALA A 97 6.77 8.53 -11.14
N ILE A 98 5.80 8.51 -10.23
CA ILE A 98 5.87 7.81 -8.94
C ILE A 98 6.07 6.30 -9.15
N LEU A 99 5.20 5.66 -9.94
CA LEU A 99 5.25 4.20 -10.14
C LEU A 99 6.52 3.79 -10.89
N THR A 100 7.01 4.62 -11.81
CA THR A 100 8.28 4.40 -12.50
C THR A 100 9.46 4.49 -11.54
N GLY A 101 9.47 5.51 -10.67
CA GLY A 101 10.49 5.69 -9.64
C GLY A 101 10.53 4.52 -8.64
N LEU A 102 9.36 4.10 -8.14
CA LEU A 102 9.26 2.95 -7.24
C LEU A 102 9.72 1.66 -7.92
N ARG A 103 9.32 1.43 -9.18
CA ARG A 103 9.77 0.26 -9.94
C ARG A 103 11.28 0.22 -10.09
N ALA A 104 11.90 1.35 -10.44
CA ALA A 104 13.36 1.44 -10.56
C ALA A 104 14.03 1.14 -9.21
N PHE A 105 13.55 1.75 -8.13
CA PHE A 105 14.05 1.51 -6.77
C PHE A 105 13.96 0.03 -6.36
N LEU A 106 12.80 -0.61 -6.54
CA LEU A 106 12.61 -2.03 -6.19
C LEU A 106 13.49 -2.94 -7.05
N ARG A 107 13.60 -2.67 -8.35
CA ARG A 107 14.45 -3.46 -9.25
C ARG A 107 15.92 -3.37 -8.88
N ASP A 108 16.41 -2.17 -8.58
CA ASP A 108 17.81 -1.96 -8.23
C ASP A 108 18.16 -2.57 -6.86
N SER A 109 17.15 -2.72 -6.00
CA SER A 109 17.27 -3.34 -4.67
C SER A 109 17.06 -4.86 -4.69
N ALA A 110 16.41 -5.43 -5.70
CA ALA A 110 16.04 -6.84 -5.77
C ALA A 110 17.22 -7.84 -5.71
N ALA A 111 18.43 -7.38 -5.99
CA ALA A 111 19.64 -8.21 -5.92
C ALA A 111 20.29 -8.23 -4.53
N ASP A 112 19.80 -7.44 -3.56
CA ASP A 112 20.36 -7.39 -2.22
C ASP A 112 19.91 -8.61 -1.40
N PRO A 113 20.81 -9.55 -1.03
CA PRO A 113 20.45 -10.72 -0.23
C PRO A 113 19.92 -10.35 1.15
N ARG A 114 20.19 -9.12 1.62
CA ARG A 114 19.64 -8.59 2.86
C ARG A 114 18.18 -8.18 2.70
N LEU A 115 17.58 -8.15 1.52
CA LEU A 115 16.14 -7.92 1.39
C LEU A 115 15.34 -9.24 1.30
N ALA A 116 16.02 -10.38 1.16
CA ALA A 116 15.34 -11.67 1.06
C ALA A 116 14.68 -12.11 2.39
N ARG A 117 13.44 -12.59 2.29
CA ARG A 117 12.70 -13.23 3.39
C ARG A 117 13.22 -14.63 3.73
N ALA A 118 12.88 -15.09 4.93
CA ALA A 118 13.17 -16.46 5.33
C ALA A 118 12.35 -17.46 4.49
N ALA A 119 13.01 -18.49 3.96
CA ALA A 119 12.45 -19.40 2.94
C ALA A 119 11.18 -20.19 3.34
N ASN A 120 10.83 -20.24 4.63
CA ASN A 120 9.74 -21.07 5.14
C ASN A 120 8.56 -20.28 5.70
N PHE A 121 8.54 -18.95 5.52
CA PHE A 121 7.45 -18.14 6.04
C PHE A 121 6.25 -18.17 5.09
N PRO A 122 5.01 -18.40 5.57
CA PRO A 122 3.83 -18.38 4.71
C PRO A 122 3.65 -17.01 4.05
N GLU A 123 3.62 -16.98 2.72
CA GLU A 123 3.53 -15.72 1.99
C GLU A 123 2.09 -15.19 1.96
N PRO A 124 1.89 -13.88 2.19
CA PRO A 124 0.62 -13.23 1.91
C PRO A 124 0.25 -13.38 0.43
N THR A 125 -1.03 -13.51 0.14
CA THR A 125 -1.52 -13.60 -1.24
C THR A 125 -2.15 -12.29 -1.67
N ARG A 126 -1.94 -11.88 -2.91
CA ARG A 126 -2.65 -10.75 -3.53
C ARG A 126 -3.63 -11.28 -4.57
N MET A 127 -4.84 -10.77 -4.58
CA MET A 127 -5.87 -11.21 -5.52
C MET A 127 -6.72 -10.04 -5.96
N VAL A 128 -7.04 -10.02 -7.27
CA VAL A 128 -7.97 -9.08 -7.87
C VAL A 128 -9.29 -9.77 -8.17
N THR A 129 -10.41 -9.23 -7.69
CA THR A 129 -11.77 -9.68 -8.04
C THR A 129 -12.59 -8.54 -8.67
N THR A 130 -13.53 -8.90 -9.54
CA THR A 130 -14.42 -7.93 -10.20
C THR A 130 -15.81 -8.00 -9.58
N HIS A 131 -16.35 -6.86 -9.16
CA HIS A 131 -17.67 -6.74 -8.54
C HIS A 131 -18.54 -5.74 -9.30
N GLY A 132 -19.73 -6.16 -9.73
CA GLY A 132 -20.77 -5.26 -10.23
C GLY A 132 -21.47 -4.54 -9.08
N ARG A 133 -21.85 -3.27 -9.30
CA ARG A 133 -22.66 -2.47 -8.38
C ARG A 133 -24.10 -2.34 -8.89
N ASP A 134 -25.02 -1.99 -7.99
CA ASP A 134 -26.45 -1.81 -8.29
C ASP A 134 -26.71 -0.69 -9.30
N ASP A 135 -25.80 0.29 -9.39
CA ASP A 135 -25.84 1.38 -10.38
C ASP A 135 -25.31 0.96 -11.77
N GLY A 136 -24.95 -0.32 -11.96
CA GLY A 136 -24.40 -0.87 -13.20
C GLY A 136 -22.90 -0.61 -13.38
N SER A 137 -22.24 0.11 -12.48
CA SER A 137 -20.79 0.29 -12.50
C SER A 137 -20.05 -0.96 -12.02
N THR A 138 -18.74 -1.02 -12.24
CA THR A 138 -17.89 -2.15 -11.85
C THR A 138 -16.71 -1.64 -11.01
N VAL A 139 -16.40 -2.39 -9.96
CA VAL A 139 -15.24 -2.18 -9.09
C VAL A 139 -14.29 -3.36 -9.21
N LEU A 140 -13.00 -3.06 -9.24
CA LEU A 140 -11.92 -4.03 -9.14
C LEU A 140 -11.42 -3.99 -7.70
N ILE A 141 -11.55 -5.10 -6.96
CA ILE A 141 -11.06 -5.21 -5.58
C ILE A 141 -9.69 -5.88 -5.64
N ASP A 142 -8.65 -5.21 -5.19
CA ASP A 142 -7.26 -5.69 -5.19
C ASP A 142 -6.70 -5.71 -3.77
N HIS A 143 -6.88 -6.84 -3.09
CA HIS A 143 -6.53 -6.97 -1.67
C HIS A 143 -5.37 -7.94 -1.47
N THR A 144 -4.64 -7.71 -0.37
CA THR A 144 -3.68 -8.66 0.17
C THR A 144 -4.26 -9.38 1.38
N TYR A 145 -4.16 -10.70 1.34
CA TYR A 145 -4.74 -11.60 2.33
C TYR A 145 -3.66 -12.28 3.13
N PHE A 146 -3.94 -12.50 4.41
CA PHE A 146 -3.10 -13.31 5.29
C PHE A 146 -3.00 -14.75 4.76
N PRO A 147 -1.93 -15.48 5.15
CA PRO A 147 -1.79 -16.87 4.78
C PRO A 147 -3.05 -17.68 5.08
N GLN A 148 -3.54 -18.45 4.10
CA GLN A 148 -4.80 -19.21 4.24
C GLN A 148 -4.79 -20.22 5.40
N ALA A 149 -3.60 -20.65 5.84
CA ALA A 149 -3.44 -21.56 6.97
C ALA A 149 -3.69 -20.89 8.33
N TRP A 150 -3.73 -19.56 8.41
CA TRP A 150 -3.96 -18.84 9.66
C TRP A 150 -5.46 -18.74 9.97
N SER A 151 -5.81 -19.08 11.20
CA SER A 151 -7.13 -18.79 11.75
C SER A 151 -7.30 -17.28 12.02
N PRO A 152 -8.56 -16.79 12.08
CA PRO A 152 -8.82 -15.39 12.45
C PRO A 152 -8.19 -14.99 13.79
N MET A 153 -8.13 -15.91 14.76
CA MET A 153 -7.48 -15.66 16.06
C MET A 153 -5.98 -15.46 15.92
N GLN A 154 -5.30 -16.27 15.10
CA GLN A 154 -3.87 -16.12 14.85
C GLN A 154 -3.55 -14.80 14.16
N VAL A 155 -4.39 -14.41 13.18
CA VAL A 155 -4.29 -13.11 12.52
C VAL A 155 -4.40 -11.98 13.55
N GLN A 156 -5.41 -12.03 14.43
CA GLN A 156 -5.60 -10.99 15.46
C GLN A 156 -4.42 -10.91 16.43
N VAL A 157 -3.96 -12.06 16.96
CA VAL A 157 -2.81 -12.10 17.89
C VAL A 157 -1.55 -11.56 17.23
N ALA A 158 -1.31 -11.90 15.97
CA ALA A 158 -0.17 -11.40 15.21
C ALA A 158 -0.27 -9.89 14.95
N ALA A 159 -1.47 -9.38 14.64
CA ALA A 159 -1.70 -7.95 14.44
C ALA A 159 -1.52 -7.15 15.74
N ASP A 160 -2.01 -7.65 16.87
CA ASP A 160 -1.82 -7.04 18.19
C ASP A 160 -0.32 -7.01 18.56
N ALA A 161 0.40 -8.09 18.27
CA ALA A 161 1.85 -8.15 18.49
C ALA A 161 2.63 -7.20 17.57
N ALA A 162 2.21 -7.07 16.30
CA ALA A 162 2.82 -6.12 15.37
C ALA A 162 2.55 -4.66 15.79
N TRP A 163 1.35 -4.35 16.27
CA TRP A 163 1.04 -3.02 16.81
C TRP A 163 1.88 -2.67 18.04
N ALA A 164 2.19 -3.66 18.87
CA ALA A 164 3.03 -3.50 20.06
C ALA A 164 4.54 -3.73 19.80
N SER A 165 4.97 -3.85 18.55
CA SER A 165 6.36 -4.12 18.20
C SER A 165 7.28 -2.93 18.48
N ASP A 166 8.55 -3.21 18.81
CA ASP A 166 9.55 -2.16 19.05
C ASP A 166 9.85 -1.33 17.79
N ASP A 167 9.58 -1.88 16.60
CA ASP A 167 9.73 -1.22 15.31
C ASP A 167 8.40 -0.66 14.75
N PHE A 168 7.42 -0.48 15.62
CA PHE A 168 6.15 0.18 15.30
C PHE A 168 6.38 1.59 14.76
N LEU A 169 5.69 1.90 13.66
CA LEU A 169 5.73 3.20 13.01
C LEU A 169 4.32 3.63 12.64
N PHE A 170 4.08 4.94 12.73
CA PHE A 170 2.80 5.53 12.37
C PHE A 170 2.98 6.92 11.78
N ASP A 171 1.98 7.33 11.01
CA ASP A 171 1.83 8.68 10.48
C ASP A 171 0.54 9.29 11.04
N GLU A 172 0.65 10.40 11.76
CA GLU A 172 -0.51 11.07 12.41
C GLU A 172 -1.44 11.75 11.41
N VAL A 173 -0.91 12.15 10.25
CA VAL A 173 -1.67 12.88 9.22
C VAL A 173 -2.63 11.96 8.49
N THR A 174 -2.15 10.79 8.08
CA THR A 174 -2.90 9.81 7.29
C THR A 174 -3.49 8.69 8.13
N GLY A 175 -3.05 8.55 9.38
CA GLY A 175 -3.47 7.46 10.27
C GLY A 175 -2.96 6.08 9.81
N VAL A 176 -1.98 6.01 8.91
CA VAL A 176 -1.34 4.76 8.51
C VAL A 176 -0.37 4.32 9.58
N TRP A 177 -0.26 3.01 9.78
CA TRP A 177 0.76 2.41 10.63
C TRP A 177 1.38 1.17 9.99
N SER A 178 2.57 0.80 10.48
CA SER A 178 3.22 -0.47 10.17
C SER A 178 3.97 -1.03 11.38
N GLY A 179 4.04 -2.35 11.47
CA GLY A 179 4.73 -3.07 12.53
C GLY A 179 5.11 -4.46 12.07
N THR A 180 5.91 -5.18 12.87
CA THR A 180 6.33 -6.54 12.51
C THR A 180 5.95 -7.59 13.54
N HIS A 181 5.63 -8.78 13.08
CA HIS A 181 5.48 -9.96 13.92
C HIS A 181 6.05 -11.18 13.21
N GLU A 182 7.01 -11.85 13.86
CA GLU A 182 7.70 -13.04 13.33
C GLU A 182 8.28 -12.86 11.90
N GLY A 183 8.69 -11.63 11.56
CA GLY A 183 9.25 -11.31 10.24
C GLY A 183 8.21 -11.00 9.16
N LEU A 184 6.92 -11.02 9.49
CA LEU A 184 5.85 -10.48 8.64
C LEU A 184 5.62 -9.02 8.98
N GLU A 185 5.63 -8.17 7.95
CA GLU A 185 5.18 -6.79 8.07
C GLU A 185 3.66 -6.72 7.96
N PHE A 186 3.08 -5.97 8.89
CA PHE A 186 1.69 -5.59 8.92
C PHE A 186 1.63 -4.10 8.62
N ALA A 187 0.65 -3.71 7.82
CA ALA A 187 0.28 -2.32 7.64
C ALA A 187 -1.23 -2.18 7.92
N GLY A 188 -1.65 -0.97 8.22
CA GLY A 188 -3.04 -0.74 8.54
C GLY A 188 -3.36 0.71 8.80
N TYR A 189 -4.56 0.92 9.35
CA TYR A 189 -5.05 2.23 9.75
C TYR A 189 -5.42 2.23 11.23
N TYR A 190 -5.14 3.35 11.89
CA TYR A 190 -5.51 3.61 13.27
C TYR A 190 -6.21 4.96 13.38
N ASP A 191 -6.88 5.20 14.50
CA ASP A 191 -7.46 6.50 14.82
C ASP A 191 -6.47 7.35 15.64
N PRO A 192 -5.91 8.45 15.08
CA PRO A 192 -4.95 9.29 15.80
C PRO A 192 -5.51 9.91 17.09
N LYS A 193 -6.84 10.08 17.18
CA LYS A 193 -7.46 10.66 18.37
C LYS A 193 -7.49 9.70 19.55
N THR A 194 -7.65 8.41 19.28
CA THR A 194 -7.78 7.36 20.31
C THR A 194 -6.53 6.51 20.44
N GLY A 195 -5.64 6.52 19.44
CA GLY A 195 -4.47 5.65 19.36
C GLY A 195 -4.83 4.17 19.12
N VAL A 196 -6.03 3.88 18.61
CA VAL A 196 -6.54 2.51 18.47
C VAL A 196 -6.45 2.05 17.00
N PRO A 197 -5.85 0.87 16.72
CA PRO A 197 -5.87 0.29 15.38
C PRO A 197 -7.29 -0.08 14.97
N GLN A 198 -7.65 0.24 13.73
CA GLN A 198 -8.98 -0.03 13.18
C GLN A 198 -8.96 -1.20 12.21
N MET A 199 -7.92 -1.28 11.38
CA MET A 199 -7.78 -2.25 10.31
C MET A 199 -6.31 -2.61 10.12
N TYR A 200 -6.06 -3.81 9.62
CA TYR A 200 -4.73 -4.31 9.30
C TYR A 200 -4.77 -5.34 8.18
N PHE A 201 -3.67 -5.44 7.45
CA PHE A 201 -3.46 -6.38 6.35
C PHE A 201 -1.97 -6.71 6.26
N PRO A 202 -1.60 -7.85 5.66
CA PRO A 202 -0.21 -8.20 5.48
C PRO A 202 0.41 -7.38 4.35
N VAL A 203 1.70 -7.06 4.49
CA VAL A 203 2.49 -6.45 3.42
C VAL A 203 3.26 -7.52 2.66
N VAL A 204 3.07 -7.55 1.34
CA VAL A 204 3.92 -8.26 0.39
C VAL A 204 5.17 -7.39 0.16
N ALA A 205 6.24 -7.72 0.88
CA ALA A 205 7.57 -7.13 0.70
C ALA A 205 8.47 -8.11 -0.09
N PRO A 206 9.63 -7.66 -0.61
CA PRO A 206 10.54 -8.47 -1.42
C PRO A 206 11.10 -9.69 -0.67
#